data_AF-A0AAC8SAZ9-F1
#
_entry.id   AF-A0AAC8SAZ9-F1
#
_cell.length_a   1.000
_cell.length_b   1.000
_cell.length_c   1.000
_cell.angle_alpha   90.00
_cell.angle_beta   90.00
_cell.angle_gamma   90.00
#
_symmetry.space_group_name_H-M   'P 1'
#
loop_
_entity.id
_entity.type
_entity.pdbx_description
1 polymer ?
#
loop_
_entity_poly.entity_id
_entity_poly.type
_entity_poly.pdbx_seq_one_letter_code
_entity_poly.pdbx_strand_id
1 'polypeptide(L)'
;MQSLSWLNLAFRWLFITGLGYYIMTLLQWYHYSVFRILTKHHKMRWHGIYFLLPLGVFILSYAFTMPFVFDFFCGVIQMPMLIVWAKRNDKPLVFTPRVKRFFIFLLLFLILHEILNIELVPLDGISLALGYLCLFIFVLSASLISEKALSKQYLQTAKDKITSLKNLKVIAITGSFGKTSTKNFLLQILQTTFNAHASPKSVNTLLGLANDINQNLDDRSEIYIAEAGARNKGDIKEITCLIEPHLVVVAEVGEQHLEYFKTLENICETKAELLDSKRLEKAFCYSVEKIKPYAPKDSPLIDYSSLVKNIQSTLKGTSFEMLIGSVWERFETKVLGEFSAYNIASAILIAKHLGLETERIKRLVLELNPIAHRLQLLEVNQKIIIDDSFNGNLKGMLEGIRLASLHKGRKVIVTPGLVESNTESNEALAQKIDGVFDVAIITGELNSKTIASQLKTPQKILLKDKAQLENILQATTIQGDLILFANDAPNYI
;
A
#
# COMPACT_ATOMS: atom_id res chain seq x y z
N MET A 1 33.26 -30.90 -27.39
CA MET A 1 33.74 -30.12 -26.22
C MET A 1 33.24 -28.68 -26.23
N GLN A 2 33.27 -27.93 -27.35
CA GLN A 2 32.73 -26.55 -27.40
C GLN A 2 31.21 -26.44 -27.15
N SER A 3 30.38 -27.39 -27.60
CA SER A 3 28.92 -27.37 -27.35
C SER A 3 28.55 -27.52 -25.86
N LEU A 4 29.30 -28.34 -25.11
CA LEU A 4 29.14 -28.47 -23.66
C LEU A 4 29.52 -27.18 -22.92
N SER A 5 30.50 -26.43 -23.43
CA SER A 5 30.95 -25.16 -22.84
C SER A 5 29.88 -24.07 -22.92
N TRP A 6 29.21 -23.94 -24.08
CA TRP A 6 28.10 -22.99 -24.26
C TRP A 6 26.88 -23.34 -23.42
N LEU A 7 26.58 -24.63 -23.25
CA LEU A 7 25.47 -25.09 -22.44
C LEU A 7 25.68 -24.76 -20.95
N ASN A 8 26.87 -25.04 -20.42
CA ASN A 8 27.21 -24.75 -19.03
C ASN A 8 27.19 -23.23 -18.76
N LEU A 9 27.65 -22.44 -19.73
CA LEU A 9 27.55 -20.97 -19.68
C LEU A 9 26.09 -20.52 -19.58
N ALA A 10 25.23 -21.06 -20.45
CA ALA A 10 23.81 -20.74 -20.45
C ALA A 10 23.15 -21.06 -19.11
N PHE A 11 23.46 -22.20 -18.48
CA PHE A 11 22.92 -22.55 -17.16
C PHE A 11 23.40 -21.60 -16.05
N ARG A 12 24.67 -21.20 -16.04
CA ARG A 12 25.16 -20.19 -15.08
C ARG A 12 24.45 -18.85 -15.22
N TRP A 13 24.28 -18.38 -16.46
CA TRP A 13 23.58 -17.12 -16.73
C TRP A 13 22.10 -17.20 -16.38
N LEU A 14 21.46 -18.33 -16.69
CA LEU A 14 20.06 -18.59 -16.35
C LEU A 14 19.86 -18.62 -14.84
N PHE A 15 20.77 -19.25 -14.09
CA PHE A 15 20.80 -19.26 -12.64
C PHE A 15 20.92 -17.87 -12.03
N ILE A 16 21.92 -17.09 -12.46
CA ILE A 16 22.15 -15.73 -11.93
C ILE A 16 20.96 -14.81 -12.26
N THR A 17 20.41 -14.94 -13.46
CA THR A 17 19.20 -14.21 -13.87
C THR A 17 17.98 -14.65 -13.04
N GLY A 18 17.83 -15.94 -12.77
CA GLY A 18 16.76 -16.49 -11.94
C GLY A 18 16.83 -16.03 -10.48
N LEU A 19 18.03 -16.02 -9.89
CA LEU A 19 18.27 -15.42 -8.57
C LEU A 19 17.95 -13.92 -8.57
N GLY A 20 18.37 -13.20 -9.61
CA GLY A 20 18.04 -11.79 -9.82
C GLY A 20 16.54 -11.55 -9.88
N TYR A 21 15.80 -12.37 -10.63
CA TYR A 21 14.35 -12.30 -10.72
C TYR A 21 13.68 -12.53 -9.36
N TYR A 22 14.09 -13.57 -8.63
CA TYR A 22 13.56 -13.86 -7.31
C TYR A 22 13.81 -12.70 -6.33
N ILE A 23 15.06 -12.23 -6.22
CA ILE A 23 15.42 -11.13 -5.31
C ILE A 23 14.73 -9.83 -5.70
N MET A 24 14.68 -9.48 -6.99
CA MET A 24 13.98 -8.27 -7.42
C MET A 24 12.49 -8.33 -7.14
N THR A 25 11.87 -9.51 -7.25
CA THR A 25 10.47 -9.72 -6.87
C THR A 25 10.26 -9.46 -5.38
N LEU A 26 11.12 -10.03 -4.53
CA LEU A 26 11.05 -9.80 -3.09
C LEU A 26 11.34 -8.34 -2.72
N LEU A 27 12.35 -7.72 -3.33
CA LEU A 27 12.62 -6.30 -3.12
C LEU A 27 11.42 -5.45 -3.52
N GLN A 28 10.74 -5.76 -4.63
CA GLN A 28 9.51 -5.05 -4.99
C GLN A 28 8.43 -5.17 -3.89
N TRP A 29 8.17 -6.38 -3.39
CA TRP A 29 7.16 -6.60 -2.35
C TRP A 29 7.49 -5.93 -1.03
N TYR A 30 8.78 -5.87 -0.68
CA TYR A 30 9.27 -5.31 0.57
C TYR A 30 9.89 -3.91 0.41
N HIS A 31 9.47 -3.18 -0.63
CA HIS A 31 9.84 -1.78 -0.87
C HIS A 31 11.35 -1.52 -0.87
N TYR A 32 12.07 -2.44 -1.48
CA TYR A 32 13.51 -2.43 -1.70
C TYR A 32 14.34 -2.41 -0.41
N SER A 33 13.79 -2.95 0.69
CA SER A 33 14.51 -3.16 1.94
C SER A 33 14.91 -4.63 2.12
N VAL A 34 16.22 -4.91 2.04
CA VAL A 34 16.77 -6.25 2.29
C VAL A 34 16.44 -6.74 3.71
N PHE A 35 16.52 -5.85 4.70
CA PHE A 35 16.19 -6.17 6.09
C PHE A 35 14.76 -6.70 6.25
N ARG A 36 13.79 -6.10 5.54
CA ARG A 36 12.38 -6.56 5.59
C ARG A 36 12.19 -7.93 4.94
N ILE A 37 12.90 -8.20 3.84
CA ILE A 37 12.86 -9.52 3.21
C ILE A 37 13.31 -10.60 4.20
N LEU A 38 14.33 -10.32 5.00
CA LEU A 38 14.89 -11.27 5.96
C LEU A 38 14.04 -11.42 7.23
N THR A 39 13.33 -10.37 7.66
CA THR A 39 12.64 -10.36 8.96
C THR A 39 11.11 -10.49 8.88
N LYS A 40 10.50 -10.16 7.74
CA LYS A 40 9.04 -10.02 7.58
C LYS A 40 8.43 -10.92 6.50
N HIS A 41 9.21 -11.88 6.00
CA HIS A 41 8.72 -12.80 4.99
C HIS A 41 7.93 -13.96 5.62
N HIS A 42 6.60 -13.90 5.54
CA HIS A 42 5.69 -14.89 6.14
C HIS A 42 5.97 -16.32 5.64
N LYS A 43 6.38 -16.47 4.37
CA LYS A 43 6.75 -17.77 3.79
C LYS A 43 8.26 -18.00 3.82
N MET A 44 8.87 -18.07 5.01
CA MET A 44 10.33 -18.26 5.17
C MET A 44 10.91 -19.45 4.38
N ARG A 45 10.10 -20.49 4.16
CA ARG A 45 10.46 -21.65 3.32
C ARG A 45 10.85 -21.26 1.89
N TRP A 46 10.33 -20.14 1.36
CA TRP A 46 10.67 -19.66 0.03
C TRP A 46 12.13 -19.23 -0.07
N HIS A 47 12.70 -18.61 0.97
CA HIS A 47 14.14 -18.30 1.00
C HIS A 47 14.98 -19.57 0.93
N GLY A 48 14.55 -20.61 1.65
CA GLY A 48 15.17 -21.94 1.56
C GLY A 48 15.14 -22.51 0.14
N ILE A 49 13.96 -22.51 -0.47
CA ILE A 49 13.69 -23.21 -1.74
C ILE A 49 14.23 -22.46 -2.96
N TYR A 50 14.01 -21.15 -3.06
CA TYR A 50 14.30 -20.36 -4.27
C TYR A 50 15.63 -19.60 -4.21
N PHE A 51 16.27 -19.52 -3.03
CA PHE A 51 17.53 -18.80 -2.85
C PHE A 51 18.63 -19.68 -2.26
N LEU A 52 18.48 -20.17 -1.03
CA LEU A 52 19.55 -20.90 -0.32
C LEU A 52 19.88 -22.26 -0.95
N LEU A 53 18.88 -23.06 -1.31
CA LEU A 53 19.09 -24.37 -1.94
C LEU A 53 19.79 -24.23 -3.31
N PRO A 54 19.31 -23.39 -4.26
CA PRO A 54 20.02 -23.19 -5.51
C PRO A 54 21.43 -22.66 -5.34
N LEU A 55 21.63 -21.72 -4.41
CA LEU A 55 22.94 -21.18 -4.09
C LEU A 55 23.88 -22.26 -3.55
N GLY A 56 23.40 -23.10 -2.63
CA GLY A 56 24.16 -24.21 -2.06
C GLY A 56 24.54 -25.24 -3.12
N VAL A 57 23.61 -25.64 -3.99
CA VAL A 57 23.89 -26.57 -5.10
C VAL A 57 24.92 -25.98 -6.06
N PHE A 58 24.83 -24.69 -6.38
CA PHE A 58 25.81 -24.01 -7.23
C PHE A 58 27.21 -24.01 -6.60
N ILE A 59 27.35 -23.58 -5.34
CA ILE A 59 28.65 -23.54 -4.67
C ILE A 59 29.26 -24.94 -4.52
N LEU A 60 28.46 -25.91 -4.03
CA LEU A 60 28.95 -27.26 -3.74
C LEU A 60 29.33 -28.02 -5.02
N SER A 61 28.51 -27.93 -6.07
CA SER A 61 28.83 -28.60 -7.34
C SER A 61 30.15 -28.12 -7.94
N TYR A 62 30.43 -26.82 -7.89
CA TYR A 62 31.68 -26.26 -8.36
C TYR A 62 32.85 -26.53 -7.41
N ALA A 63 32.62 -26.57 -6.09
CA ALA A 63 33.63 -26.96 -5.10
C ALA A 63 34.09 -28.43 -5.25
N PHE A 64 33.16 -29.33 -5.59
CA PHE A 64 33.46 -30.73 -5.85
C PHE A 64 33.81 -31.02 -7.33
N THR A 65 33.96 -30.00 -8.18
CA THR A 65 34.28 -30.14 -9.61
C THR A 65 33.27 -30.96 -10.42
N MET A 66 32.01 -30.95 -10.01
CA MET A 66 30.87 -31.66 -10.63
C MET A 66 29.83 -30.68 -11.22
N PRO A 67 30.19 -29.80 -12.18
CA PRO A 67 29.29 -28.75 -12.68
C PRO A 67 28.02 -29.30 -13.34
N PHE A 68 28.07 -30.50 -13.92
CA PHE A 68 26.90 -31.14 -14.55
C PHE A 68 25.75 -31.39 -13.55
N VAL A 69 26.06 -31.59 -12.26
CA VAL A 69 25.04 -31.74 -11.20
C VAL A 69 24.26 -30.45 -11.07
N PHE A 70 24.95 -29.30 -11.11
CA PHE A 70 24.31 -28.01 -11.11
C PHE A 70 23.55 -27.74 -12.40
N ASP A 71 24.09 -28.08 -13.56
CA ASP A 71 23.40 -27.87 -14.84
C ASP A 71 22.07 -28.65 -14.88
N PHE A 72 22.09 -29.92 -14.44
CA PHE A 72 20.88 -30.73 -14.28
C PHE A 72 19.91 -30.11 -13.27
N PHE A 73 20.40 -29.74 -12.08
CA PHE A 73 19.56 -29.11 -11.06
C PHE A 73 18.94 -27.81 -11.55
N CYS A 74 19.71 -26.95 -12.20
CA CYS A 74 19.27 -25.66 -12.71
C CYS A 74 18.17 -25.85 -13.76
N GLY A 75 18.43 -26.67 -14.77
CA GLY A 75 17.52 -26.90 -15.90
C GLY A 75 16.26 -27.68 -15.54
N VAL A 76 16.37 -28.75 -14.74
CA VAL A 76 15.27 -29.71 -14.50
C VAL A 76 14.49 -29.39 -13.22
N ILE A 77 15.13 -28.77 -12.24
CA ILE A 77 14.52 -28.54 -10.92
C ILE A 77 14.28 -27.05 -10.68
N GLN A 78 15.35 -26.25 -10.61
CA GLN A 78 15.26 -24.85 -10.19
C GLN A 78 14.39 -24.01 -11.12
N MET A 79 14.64 -24.07 -12.43
CA MET A 79 13.97 -23.19 -13.39
C MET A 79 12.48 -23.52 -13.55
N PRO A 80 12.07 -24.79 -13.73
CA PRO A 80 10.65 -25.16 -13.72
C PRO A 80 9.94 -24.73 -12.43
N MET A 81 10.60 -24.93 -11.28
CA MET A 81 10.06 -24.54 -9.98
C MET A 81 9.87 -23.02 -9.87
N LEU A 82 10.87 -22.22 -10.30
CA LEU A 82 10.79 -20.76 -10.30
C LEU A 82 9.71 -20.24 -11.27
N ILE A 83 9.54 -20.87 -12.43
CA ILE A 83 8.50 -20.52 -13.41
C ILE A 83 7.10 -20.80 -12.83
N VAL A 84 6.90 -21.96 -12.22
CA VAL A 84 5.61 -22.29 -11.57
C VAL A 84 5.33 -21.33 -10.43
N TRP A 85 6.33 -21.01 -9.60
CA TRP A 85 6.21 -20.01 -8.55
C TRP A 85 5.82 -18.64 -9.10
N ALA A 86 6.51 -18.16 -10.13
CA ALA A 86 6.24 -16.88 -10.76
C ALA A 86 4.81 -16.80 -11.34
N LYS A 87 4.32 -17.89 -11.95
CA LYS A 87 2.96 -17.97 -12.52
C LYS A 87 1.85 -18.02 -11.47
N ARG A 88 2.12 -18.58 -10.29
CA ARG A 88 1.13 -18.70 -9.20
C ARG A 88 1.05 -17.46 -8.31
N ASN A 89 1.99 -16.54 -8.44
CA ASN A 89 1.98 -15.30 -7.67
C ASN A 89 0.96 -14.31 -8.26
N ASP A 90 0.13 -13.75 -7.39
CA ASP A 90 -0.81 -12.67 -7.67
C ASP A 90 -0.12 -11.32 -7.94
N LYS A 91 1.09 -11.12 -7.40
CA LYS A 91 1.91 -9.92 -7.61
C LYS A 91 3.22 -10.22 -8.35
N PRO A 92 3.23 -10.25 -9.69
CA PRO A 92 4.45 -10.49 -10.47
C PRO A 92 5.45 -9.33 -10.36
N LEU A 93 6.71 -9.60 -10.76
CA LEU A 93 7.73 -8.56 -10.89
C LEU A 93 7.33 -7.57 -11.99
N VAL A 94 7.27 -6.29 -11.64
CA VAL A 94 7.01 -5.20 -12.58
C VAL A 94 8.35 -4.64 -13.04
N PHE A 95 8.56 -4.62 -14.35
CA PHE A 95 9.79 -4.09 -14.97
C PHE A 95 9.78 -2.56 -15.01
N THR A 96 9.95 -1.97 -13.83
CA THR A 96 10.18 -0.52 -13.65
C THR A 96 11.55 -0.11 -14.22
N PRO A 97 11.82 1.18 -14.46
CA PRO A 97 13.16 1.64 -14.88
C PRO A 97 14.29 1.16 -13.96
N ARG A 98 14.04 1.07 -12.65
CA ARG A 98 14.98 0.52 -11.66
C ARG A 98 15.27 -0.97 -11.91
N VAL A 99 14.23 -1.77 -12.10
CA VAL A 99 14.37 -3.22 -12.36
C VAL A 99 15.03 -3.48 -13.71
N LYS A 100 14.65 -2.73 -14.74
CA LYS A 100 15.29 -2.79 -16.06
C LYS A 100 16.79 -2.48 -15.96
N ARG A 101 17.16 -1.41 -15.25
CA ARG A 101 18.56 -1.06 -15.00
C ARG A 101 19.32 -2.17 -14.28
N PHE A 102 18.74 -2.78 -13.25
CA PHE A 102 19.35 -3.93 -12.57
C PHE A 102 19.67 -5.06 -13.56
N PHE A 103 18.72 -5.47 -14.42
CA PHE A 103 18.97 -6.53 -15.40
C PHE A 103 19.93 -6.13 -16.53
N ILE A 104 19.95 -4.85 -16.93
CA ILE A 104 20.94 -4.32 -17.88
C ILE A 104 22.34 -4.41 -17.26
N PHE A 105 22.50 -3.96 -16.01
CA PHE A 105 23.77 -4.12 -15.29
C PHE A 105 24.12 -5.60 -15.15
N LEU A 106 23.18 -6.45 -14.76
CA LEU A 106 23.42 -7.88 -14.63
C LEU A 106 23.96 -8.49 -15.93
N LEU A 107 23.33 -8.18 -17.07
CA LEU A 107 23.77 -8.65 -18.38
C LEU A 107 25.15 -8.13 -18.75
N LEU A 108 25.40 -6.83 -18.62
CA LEU A 108 26.69 -6.22 -18.96
C LEU A 108 27.83 -6.79 -18.10
N PHE A 109 27.59 -6.97 -16.81
CA PHE A 109 28.58 -7.54 -15.91
C PHE A 109 28.79 -9.03 -16.18
N LEU A 110 27.74 -9.80 -16.50
CA LEU A 110 27.90 -11.20 -16.92
C LEU A 110 28.78 -11.32 -18.16
N ILE A 111 28.55 -10.49 -19.19
CA ILE A 111 29.40 -10.43 -20.39
C ILE A 111 30.84 -10.08 -20.01
N LEU A 112 31.03 -9.03 -19.21
CA LEU A 112 32.35 -8.60 -18.76
C LEU A 112 33.07 -9.71 -17.99
N HIS A 113 32.37 -10.42 -17.12
CA HIS A 113 32.94 -11.53 -16.35
C HIS A 113 33.44 -12.65 -17.25
N GLU A 114 32.69 -13.03 -18.29
CA GLU A 114 33.18 -14.03 -19.26
C GLU A 114 34.42 -13.53 -20.01
N ILE A 115 34.43 -12.28 -20.45
CA ILE A 115 35.57 -11.71 -21.16
C ILE A 115 36.81 -11.74 -20.26
N LEU A 116 36.70 -11.27 -19.02
CA LEU A 116 37.81 -11.26 -18.06
C LEU A 116 38.28 -12.69 -17.73
N ASN A 117 37.36 -13.64 -17.62
CA ASN A 117 37.66 -15.04 -17.34
C ASN A 117 38.43 -15.70 -18.51
N ILE A 118 38.15 -15.29 -19.75
CA ILE A 118 38.84 -15.77 -20.94
C ILE A 118 40.21 -15.09 -21.12
N GLU A 119 40.31 -13.79 -20.89
CA GLU A 119 41.48 -12.98 -21.26
C GLU A 119 42.54 -12.82 -20.17
N LEU A 120 42.19 -12.88 -18.88
CA LEU A 120 43.12 -12.59 -17.78
C LEU A 120 43.55 -13.84 -17.01
N VAL A 121 42.66 -14.37 -16.17
CA VAL A 121 42.92 -15.52 -15.30
C VAL A 121 41.68 -16.39 -15.29
N PRO A 122 41.72 -17.58 -15.92
CA PRO A 122 40.61 -18.52 -15.91
C PRO A 122 40.34 -18.97 -14.47
N LEU A 123 39.19 -18.57 -13.94
CA LEU A 123 38.64 -19.09 -12.71
C LEU A 123 38.00 -20.45 -12.99
N ASP A 124 38.30 -21.40 -12.13
CA ASP A 124 37.72 -22.74 -12.13
C ASP A 124 37.16 -23.12 -10.75
N GLY A 125 36.48 -24.26 -10.71
CA GLY A 125 35.90 -24.81 -9.49
C GLY A 125 35.15 -23.77 -8.65
N ILE A 126 35.40 -23.76 -7.34
CA ILE A 126 34.74 -22.85 -6.39
C ILE A 126 35.01 -21.36 -6.69
N SER A 127 36.20 -21.02 -7.20
CA SER A 127 36.59 -19.65 -7.49
C SER A 127 35.71 -19.04 -8.59
N LEU A 128 35.35 -19.84 -9.60
CA LEU A 128 34.39 -19.43 -10.63
C LEU A 128 33.01 -19.14 -10.02
N ALA A 129 32.50 -20.04 -9.17
CA ALA A 129 31.22 -19.84 -8.51
C ALA A 129 31.20 -18.57 -7.63
N LEU A 130 32.25 -18.35 -6.84
CA LEU A 130 32.41 -17.14 -6.04
C LEU A 130 32.49 -15.88 -6.91
N GLY A 131 33.14 -15.95 -8.08
CA GLY A 131 33.19 -14.87 -9.06
C GLY A 131 31.81 -14.36 -9.48
N TYR A 132 30.90 -15.27 -9.87
CA TYR A 132 29.52 -14.90 -10.22
C TYR A 132 28.75 -14.33 -9.02
N LEU A 133 28.98 -14.82 -7.80
CA LEU A 133 28.30 -14.32 -6.61
C LEU A 133 28.79 -12.93 -6.20
N CYS A 134 30.10 -12.69 -6.24
CA CYS A 134 30.67 -11.37 -6.04
C CYS A 134 30.12 -10.37 -7.05
N LEU A 135 30.04 -10.76 -8.32
CA LEU A 135 29.42 -9.96 -9.37
C LEU A 135 27.95 -9.66 -9.10
N PHE A 136 27.17 -10.66 -8.68
CA PHE A 136 25.77 -10.47 -8.37
C PHE A 136 25.56 -9.48 -7.23
N ILE A 137 26.35 -9.59 -6.16
CA ILE A 137 26.34 -8.65 -5.02
C ILE A 137 26.77 -7.25 -5.49
N PHE A 138 27.79 -7.16 -6.34
CA PHE A 138 28.24 -5.90 -6.91
C PHE A 138 27.15 -5.23 -7.74
N VAL A 139 26.50 -5.95 -8.66
CA VAL A 139 25.39 -5.44 -9.50
C VAL A 139 24.24 -4.96 -8.63
N LEU A 140 23.87 -5.74 -7.61
CA LEU A 140 22.83 -5.34 -6.66
C LEU A 140 23.18 -4.02 -5.95
N SER A 141 24.43 -3.91 -5.48
CA SER A 141 24.95 -2.73 -4.79
C SER A 141 25.01 -1.51 -5.71
N ALA A 142 25.56 -1.67 -6.92
CA ALA A 142 25.63 -0.63 -7.95
C ALA A 142 24.24 -0.13 -8.35
N SER A 143 23.27 -1.05 -8.53
CA SER A 143 21.88 -0.70 -8.81
C SER A 143 21.28 0.16 -7.69
N LEU A 144 21.49 -0.20 -6.41
CA LEU A 144 20.99 0.57 -5.27
C LEU A 144 21.65 1.95 -5.14
N ILE A 145 22.96 2.05 -5.41
CA ILE A 145 23.70 3.33 -5.38
C ILE A 145 23.21 4.25 -6.50
N SER A 146 23.08 3.72 -7.72
CA SER A 146 22.61 4.49 -8.89
C SER A 146 21.21 5.09 -8.65
N GLU A 147 20.35 4.34 -7.96
CA GLU A 147 19.02 4.81 -7.60
C GLU A 147 19.06 6.02 -6.66
N LYS A 148 19.90 5.97 -5.63
CA LYS A 148 20.06 7.08 -4.69
C LYS A 148 20.54 8.34 -5.41
N ALA A 149 21.52 8.21 -6.30
CA ALA A 149 22.03 9.35 -7.07
C ALA A 149 20.93 9.99 -7.94
N LEU A 150 20.18 9.18 -8.69
CA LEU A 150 19.10 9.65 -9.55
C LEU A 150 17.94 10.27 -8.76
N SER A 151 17.62 9.71 -7.59
CA SER A 151 16.54 10.25 -6.75
C SER A 151 16.79 11.68 -6.29
N LYS A 152 18.06 12.07 -6.06
CA LYS A 152 18.41 13.41 -5.61
C LYS A 152 18.08 14.48 -6.66
N GLN A 153 18.51 14.24 -7.90
CA GLN A 153 18.19 15.13 -9.01
C GLN A 153 16.68 15.20 -9.24
N TYR A 154 16.01 14.06 -9.17
CA TYR A 154 14.56 13.98 -9.37
C TYR A 154 13.76 14.78 -8.34
N LEU A 155 14.18 14.72 -7.07
CA LEU A 155 13.61 15.50 -5.98
C LEU A 155 13.86 17.00 -6.16
N GLN A 156 15.05 17.37 -6.62
CA GLN A 156 15.37 18.77 -6.89
C GLN A 156 14.46 19.34 -7.98
N THR A 157 14.25 18.62 -9.09
CA THR A 157 13.32 19.06 -10.16
C THR A 157 11.90 19.26 -9.64
N ALA A 158 11.40 18.36 -8.78
CA ALA A 158 10.07 18.50 -8.20
C ALA A 158 9.98 19.72 -7.28
N LYS A 159 11.02 19.97 -6.49
CA LYS A 159 11.11 21.15 -5.63
C LYS A 159 11.13 22.44 -6.44
N ASP A 160 11.95 22.52 -7.48
CA ASP A 160 12.04 23.69 -8.34
C ASP A 160 10.70 23.96 -9.04
N LYS A 161 10.04 22.90 -9.52
CA LYS A 161 8.72 22.99 -10.14
C LYS A 161 7.66 23.53 -9.19
N ILE A 162 7.53 22.95 -7.98
CA ILE A 162 6.52 23.40 -7.02
C ILE A 162 6.77 24.84 -6.54
N THR A 163 8.04 25.24 -6.39
CA THR A 163 8.40 26.62 -6.03
C THR A 163 8.14 27.61 -7.16
N SER A 164 8.27 27.18 -8.43
CA SER A 164 7.98 28.04 -9.59
C SER A 164 6.49 28.39 -9.74
N LEU A 165 5.60 27.51 -9.28
CA LEU A 165 4.15 27.67 -9.34
C LEU A 165 3.64 28.57 -8.20
N LYS A 166 3.85 29.89 -8.31
CA LYS A 166 3.55 30.88 -7.25
C LYS A 166 2.08 30.91 -6.79
N ASN A 167 1.14 30.58 -7.68
CA ASN A 167 -0.29 30.58 -7.38
C ASN A 167 -0.80 29.24 -6.83
N LEU A 168 0.05 28.21 -6.76
CA LEU A 168 -0.35 26.87 -6.35
C LEU A 168 -0.59 26.81 -4.83
N LYS A 169 -1.81 26.44 -4.44
CA LYS A 169 -2.14 26.07 -3.07
C LYS A 169 -1.87 24.59 -2.85
N VAL A 170 -0.96 24.29 -1.93
CA VAL A 170 -0.62 22.91 -1.57
C VAL A 170 -1.38 22.49 -0.32
N ILE A 171 -2.11 21.39 -0.42
CA ILE A 171 -2.86 20.76 0.68
C ILE A 171 -2.25 19.39 0.94
N ALA A 172 -1.82 19.12 2.16
CA ALA A 172 -1.23 17.84 2.52
C ALA A 172 -2.07 17.09 3.57
N ILE A 173 -2.20 15.79 3.40
CA ILE A 173 -3.05 14.94 4.23
C ILE A 173 -2.22 13.81 4.81
N THR A 174 -2.21 13.68 6.14
CA THR A 174 -1.63 12.54 6.84
C THR A 174 -2.61 11.94 7.84
N GLY A 175 -2.23 10.85 8.49
CA GLY A 175 -3.05 10.12 9.46
C GLY A 175 -2.73 8.63 9.45
N SER A 176 -3.28 7.90 10.40
CA SER A 176 -3.27 6.42 10.34
C SER A 176 -4.36 5.96 9.38
N PHE A 177 -5.55 6.54 9.49
CA PHE A 177 -6.72 6.16 8.73
C PHE A 177 -7.31 7.38 7.99
N GLY A 178 -8.23 7.16 7.04
CA GLY A 178 -8.95 8.24 6.35
C GLY A 178 -8.19 9.00 5.25
N LYS A 179 -6.85 8.98 5.23
CA LYS A 179 -5.99 9.70 4.28
C LYS A 179 -6.50 9.74 2.82
N THR A 180 -6.60 8.57 2.20
CA THR A 180 -6.99 8.45 0.79
C THR A 180 -8.44 8.89 0.56
N SER A 181 -9.35 8.59 1.49
CA SER A 181 -10.75 9.01 1.39
C SER A 181 -10.87 10.53 1.47
N THR A 182 -10.23 11.17 2.46
CA THR A 182 -10.18 12.63 2.59
C THR A 182 -9.62 13.29 1.35
N LYS A 183 -8.50 12.79 0.80
CA LYS A 183 -7.91 13.31 -0.44
C LYS A 183 -8.91 13.31 -1.59
N ASN A 184 -9.60 12.19 -1.81
CA ASN A 184 -10.50 12.06 -2.94
C ASN A 184 -11.80 12.85 -2.75
N PHE A 185 -12.36 12.94 -1.54
CA PHE A 185 -13.51 13.82 -1.27
C PHE A 185 -13.14 15.28 -1.44
N LEU A 186 -11.95 15.67 -0.99
CA LEU A 186 -11.45 17.02 -1.18
C LEU A 186 -11.25 17.34 -2.66
N LEU A 187 -10.66 16.43 -3.44
CA LEU A 187 -10.54 16.58 -4.89
C LEU A 187 -11.93 16.75 -5.53
N GLN A 188 -12.89 15.87 -5.21
CA GLN A 188 -14.25 15.93 -5.78
C GLN A 188 -14.94 17.28 -5.51
N ILE A 189 -14.78 17.85 -4.31
CA ILE A 189 -15.37 19.15 -3.97
C ILE A 189 -14.63 20.29 -4.69
N LEU A 190 -13.30 20.32 -4.63
CA LEU A 190 -12.50 21.45 -5.09
C LEU A 190 -12.36 21.53 -6.61
N GLN A 191 -12.32 20.39 -7.32
CA GLN A 191 -12.15 20.36 -8.78
C GLN A 191 -13.31 21.01 -9.55
N THR A 192 -14.45 21.26 -8.89
CA THR A 192 -15.59 21.98 -9.48
C THR A 192 -15.39 23.50 -9.54
N THR A 193 -14.37 24.02 -8.86
CA THR A 193 -14.09 25.46 -8.74
C THR A 193 -12.67 25.81 -9.15
N PHE A 194 -11.72 24.93 -8.85
CA PHE A 194 -10.29 25.13 -9.10
C PHE A 194 -9.75 24.05 -10.03
N ASN A 195 -8.68 24.36 -10.76
CA ASN A 195 -7.85 23.34 -11.40
C ASN A 195 -7.04 22.59 -10.33
N ALA A 196 -7.69 21.60 -9.72
CA ALA A 196 -7.17 20.81 -8.62
C ALA A 196 -6.63 19.46 -9.11
N HIS A 197 -5.41 19.14 -8.69
CA HIS A 197 -4.78 17.83 -8.89
C HIS A 197 -4.54 17.16 -7.54
N ALA A 198 -4.76 15.85 -7.46
CA ALA A 198 -4.45 15.07 -6.27
C ALA A 198 -3.54 13.90 -6.61
N SER A 199 -2.67 13.52 -5.66
CA SER A 199 -1.75 12.40 -5.89
C SER A 199 -2.52 11.12 -6.25
N PRO A 200 -2.13 10.40 -7.32
CA PRO A 200 -2.94 9.31 -7.85
C PRO A 200 -2.94 8.11 -6.91
N LYS A 201 -4.10 7.42 -6.82
CA LYS A 201 -4.27 6.17 -6.04
C LYS A 201 -3.74 6.32 -4.61
N SER A 202 -2.78 5.49 -4.19
CA SER A 202 -2.12 5.54 -2.88
C SER A 202 -0.68 6.03 -2.97
N VAL A 203 -0.35 6.88 -3.95
CA VAL A 203 0.97 7.51 -4.05
C VAL A 203 1.14 8.48 -2.88
N ASN A 204 1.97 8.08 -1.92
CA ASN A 204 2.15 8.79 -0.65
C ASN A 204 3.58 8.78 -0.10
N THR A 205 4.55 8.32 -0.90
CA THR A 205 5.98 8.34 -0.55
C THR A 205 6.66 9.57 -1.16
N LEU A 206 7.79 9.99 -0.61
CA LEU A 206 8.57 11.13 -1.10
C LEU A 206 8.83 11.08 -2.61
N LEU A 207 9.39 9.97 -3.10
CA LEU A 207 9.70 9.82 -4.53
C LEU A 207 8.44 9.70 -5.39
N GLY A 208 7.37 9.11 -4.84
CA GLY A 208 6.09 9.02 -5.52
C GLY A 208 5.47 10.40 -5.73
N LEU A 209 5.47 11.24 -4.70
CA LEU A 209 4.98 12.62 -4.77
C LEU A 209 5.87 13.48 -5.67
N ALA A 210 7.19 13.34 -5.59
CA ALA A 210 8.10 14.02 -6.52
C ALA A 210 7.81 13.65 -7.98
N ASN A 211 7.50 12.38 -8.24
CA ASN A 211 7.11 11.94 -9.58
C ASN A 211 5.81 12.57 -10.05
N ASP A 212 4.81 12.60 -9.18
CA ASP A 212 3.52 13.18 -9.49
C ASP A 212 3.63 14.69 -9.79
N ILE A 213 4.37 15.43 -8.97
CA ILE A 213 4.67 16.85 -9.20
C ILE A 213 5.33 17.07 -10.56
N ASN A 214 6.39 16.31 -10.86
CA ASN A 214 7.15 16.45 -12.10
C ASN A 214 6.32 16.15 -13.35
N GLN A 215 5.41 15.19 -13.30
CA GLN A 215 4.66 14.74 -14.47
C GLN A 215 3.32 15.46 -14.65
N ASN A 216 2.62 15.81 -13.56
CA ASN A 216 1.19 16.15 -13.63
C ASN A 216 0.86 17.60 -13.24
N LEU A 217 1.77 18.33 -12.61
CA LEU A 217 1.54 19.75 -12.33
C LEU A 217 2.01 20.63 -13.49
N ASP A 218 1.34 21.76 -13.69
CA ASP A 218 1.66 22.75 -14.72
C ASP A 218 1.27 24.17 -14.25
N ASP A 219 1.53 25.18 -15.09
CA ASP A 219 1.25 26.58 -14.77
C ASP A 219 -0.24 26.89 -14.56
N ARG A 220 -1.14 25.99 -14.95
CA ARG A 220 -2.59 26.12 -14.75
C ARG A 220 -3.03 25.53 -13.42
N SER A 221 -2.17 24.78 -12.74
CA SER A 221 -2.51 24.07 -11.52
C SER A 221 -2.71 25.06 -10.37
N GLU A 222 -3.91 25.07 -9.78
CA GLU A 222 -4.27 26.00 -8.70
C GLU A 222 -4.20 25.31 -7.33
N ILE A 223 -4.53 24.01 -7.27
CA ILE A 223 -4.51 23.24 -6.04
C ILE A 223 -3.79 21.92 -6.26
N TYR A 224 -2.86 21.59 -5.37
CA TYR A 224 -2.23 20.27 -5.30
C TYR A 224 -2.56 19.60 -3.97
N ILE A 225 -3.20 18.43 -4.01
CA ILE A 225 -3.59 17.64 -2.84
C ILE A 225 -2.67 16.41 -2.71
N ALA A 226 -1.76 16.44 -1.76
CA ALA A 226 -0.79 15.38 -1.52
C ALA A 226 -1.18 14.50 -0.32
N GLU A 227 -1.17 13.18 -0.52
CA GLU A 227 -1.22 12.21 0.59
C GLU A 227 0.19 11.97 1.13
N ALA A 228 0.44 12.20 2.42
CA ALA A 228 1.72 11.94 3.07
C ALA A 228 1.66 10.66 3.91
N GLY A 229 2.35 9.62 3.44
CA GLY A 229 2.53 8.35 4.14
C GLY A 229 3.86 8.32 4.89
N ALA A 230 3.88 7.68 6.06
CA ALA A 230 5.10 7.43 6.81
C ALA A 230 5.17 5.97 7.24
N ARG A 231 6.39 5.44 7.24
CA ARG A 231 6.76 4.14 7.80
C ARG A 231 7.78 4.28 8.91
N ASN A 232 8.59 5.33 8.86
CA ASN A 232 9.56 5.67 9.89
C ASN A 232 9.43 7.15 10.24
N LYS A 233 9.98 7.51 11.41
CA LYS A 233 10.19 8.90 11.79
C LYS A 233 11.08 9.60 10.75
N GLY A 234 10.74 10.84 10.39
CA GLY A 234 11.41 11.62 9.35
C GLY A 234 10.83 11.47 7.95
N ASP A 235 10.09 10.41 7.64
CA ASP A 235 9.50 10.22 6.30
C ASP A 235 8.53 11.36 5.94
N ILE A 236 7.70 11.79 6.90
CA ILE A 236 6.77 12.91 6.68
C ILE A 236 7.54 14.23 6.63
N LYS A 237 8.54 14.43 7.49
CA LYS A 237 9.39 15.62 7.45
C LYS A 237 10.02 15.85 6.08
N GLU A 238 10.55 14.80 5.44
CA GLU A 238 11.09 14.90 4.07
C GLU A 238 10.02 15.34 3.07
N ILE A 239 8.80 14.79 3.17
CA ILE A 239 7.66 15.19 2.33
C ILE A 239 7.29 16.66 2.60
N THR A 240 7.21 17.09 3.86
CA THR A 240 6.92 18.46 4.25
C THR A 240 7.95 19.43 3.67
N CYS A 241 9.24 19.09 3.73
CA CYS A 241 10.32 19.90 3.16
C CYS A 241 10.28 19.97 1.62
N LEU A 242 9.71 18.96 0.94
CA LEU A 242 9.54 18.97 -0.51
C LEU A 242 8.37 19.87 -0.93
N ILE A 243 7.21 19.72 -0.29
CA ILE A 243 5.96 20.33 -0.79
C ILE A 243 5.56 21.61 -0.05
N GLU A 244 6.12 21.85 1.14
CA GLU A 244 5.83 22.98 2.05
C GLU A 244 4.34 23.37 2.06
N PRO A 245 3.44 22.54 2.63
CA PRO A 245 2.00 22.70 2.49
C PRO A 245 1.46 23.98 3.13
N HIS A 246 0.41 24.54 2.54
CA HIS A 246 -0.32 25.68 3.11
C HIS A 246 -1.44 25.22 4.02
N LEU A 247 -2.14 24.16 3.62
CA LEU A 247 -3.21 23.56 4.39
C LEU A 247 -2.85 22.13 4.72
N VAL A 248 -3.08 21.73 5.97
CA VAL A 248 -2.79 20.39 6.43
C VAL A 248 -4.06 19.73 6.96
N VAL A 249 -4.26 18.46 6.65
CA VAL A 249 -5.21 17.60 7.35
C VAL A 249 -4.45 16.50 8.08
N VAL A 250 -4.64 16.42 9.39
CA VAL A 250 -4.24 15.26 10.18
C VAL A 250 -5.49 14.46 10.46
N ALA A 251 -5.73 13.43 9.65
CA ALA A 251 -6.83 12.49 9.84
C ALA A 251 -6.59 11.60 11.09
N GLU A 252 -7.53 10.70 11.39
CA GLU A 252 -7.50 9.88 12.60
C GLU A 252 -6.15 9.18 12.80
N VAL A 253 -5.57 9.37 13.99
CA VAL A 253 -4.34 8.73 14.44
C VAL A 253 -4.66 7.65 15.47
N GLY A 254 -4.25 6.43 15.16
CA GLY A 254 -4.44 5.26 16.01
C GLY A 254 -3.31 4.27 15.81
N GLU A 255 -3.45 3.10 16.41
CA GLU A 255 -2.46 2.03 16.37
C GLU A 255 -2.39 1.43 14.95
N GLN A 256 -1.48 1.96 14.15
CA GLN A 256 -1.14 1.42 12.83
C GLN A 256 0.38 1.33 12.72
N HIS A 257 0.89 0.27 12.10
CA HIS A 257 2.33 0.11 11.90
C HIS A 257 3.11 0.16 13.22
N LEU A 258 2.51 -0.34 14.33
CA LEU A 258 3.15 -0.37 15.66
C LEU A 258 4.51 -1.08 15.63
N GLU A 259 4.70 -2.04 14.73
CA GLU A 259 6.02 -2.68 14.55
C GLU A 259 7.14 -1.68 14.21
N TYR A 260 6.82 -0.61 13.49
CA TYR A 260 7.78 0.40 13.05
C TYR A 260 7.88 1.56 14.05
N PHE A 261 6.72 2.07 14.46
CA PHE A 261 6.66 3.24 15.34
C PHE A 261 6.82 2.89 16.82
N LYS A 262 6.65 1.62 17.20
CA LYS A 262 6.71 1.07 18.56
C LYS A 262 5.59 1.56 19.49
N THR A 263 5.29 2.85 19.49
CA THR A 263 4.29 3.47 20.38
C THR A 263 3.39 4.45 19.63
N LEU A 264 2.23 4.75 20.20
CA LEU A 264 1.28 5.71 19.62
C LEU A 264 1.84 7.14 19.63
N GLU A 265 2.64 7.50 20.64
CA GLU A 265 3.31 8.80 20.74
C GLU A 265 4.23 9.04 19.54
N ASN A 266 5.01 8.03 19.14
CA ASN A 266 5.88 8.13 17.97
C ASN A 266 5.07 8.26 16.67
N ILE A 267 3.89 7.65 16.58
CA ILE A 267 2.99 7.83 15.44
C ILE A 267 2.50 9.28 15.41
N CYS A 268 2.03 9.82 16.54
CA CYS A 268 1.57 11.20 16.66
C CYS A 268 2.68 12.19 16.32
N GLU A 269 3.89 12.01 16.87
CA GLU A 269 5.06 12.84 16.58
C GLU A 269 5.39 12.82 15.08
N THR A 270 5.44 11.62 14.47
CA THR A 270 5.72 11.50 13.04
C THR A 270 4.63 12.15 12.18
N LYS A 271 3.34 12.08 12.58
CA LYS A 271 2.26 12.75 11.84
C LYS A 271 2.33 14.27 11.99
N ALA A 272 2.75 14.75 13.16
CA ALA A 272 2.92 16.18 13.43
C ALA A 272 4.06 16.82 12.61
N GLU A 273 5.01 16.03 12.10
CA GLU A 273 6.03 16.51 11.15
C GLU A 273 5.41 17.20 9.91
N LEU A 274 4.16 16.92 9.56
CA LEU A 274 3.48 17.57 8.44
C LEU A 274 3.12 19.05 8.73
N LEU A 275 3.07 19.42 10.01
CA LEU A 275 2.77 20.77 10.48
C LEU A 275 4.00 21.69 10.44
N ASP A 276 5.21 21.14 10.26
CA ASP A 276 6.46 21.91 10.18
C ASP A 276 6.64 22.54 8.79
N SER A 277 5.72 23.42 8.41
CA SER A 277 5.77 24.18 7.15
C SER A 277 5.79 25.68 7.38
N LYS A 278 6.71 26.35 6.69
CA LYS A 278 6.85 27.81 6.70
C LYS A 278 5.67 28.54 6.06
N ARG A 279 4.87 27.84 5.25
CA ARG A 279 3.70 28.39 4.54
C ARG A 279 2.38 27.99 5.19
N LEU A 280 2.40 27.35 6.35
CA LEU A 280 1.20 26.82 6.98
C LEU A 280 0.22 27.94 7.35
N GLU A 281 -0.97 27.88 6.78
CA GLU A 281 -2.08 28.80 7.03
C GLU A 281 -3.04 28.22 8.07
N LYS A 282 -3.45 26.95 7.90
CA LYS A 282 -4.35 26.21 8.81
C LYS A 282 -4.06 24.72 8.79
N ALA A 283 -4.25 24.07 9.92
CA ALA A 283 -4.24 22.63 10.05
C ALA A 283 -5.54 22.11 10.65
N PHE A 284 -6.19 21.18 9.97
CA PHE A 284 -7.43 20.54 10.40
C PHE A 284 -7.10 19.15 10.96
N CYS A 285 -7.26 18.98 12.27
CA CYS A 285 -6.83 17.77 12.97
C CYS A 285 -8.04 17.00 13.54
N TYR A 286 -8.04 15.69 13.36
CA TYR A 286 -8.93 14.79 14.09
C TYR A 286 -8.41 14.63 15.52
N SER A 287 -9.19 15.05 16.52
CA SER A 287 -8.80 15.03 17.94
C SER A 287 -7.49 15.77 18.18
N VAL A 288 -7.55 17.11 18.16
CA VAL A 288 -6.36 18.00 18.16
C VAL A 288 -5.43 17.74 19.35
N GLU A 289 -5.97 17.31 20.49
CA GLU A 289 -5.23 17.03 21.72
C GLU A 289 -4.13 15.98 21.55
N LYS A 290 -4.30 15.02 20.63
CA LYS A 290 -3.28 13.98 20.34
C LYS A 290 -2.07 14.53 19.59
N ILE A 291 -2.26 15.60 18.81
CA ILE A 291 -1.26 16.14 17.88
C ILE A 291 -0.61 17.40 18.43
N LYS A 292 -1.39 18.22 19.15
CA LYS A 292 -0.96 19.50 19.73
C LYS A 292 0.37 19.42 20.52
N PRO A 293 0.68 18.38 21.31
CA PRO A 293 1.95 18.28 22.03
C PRO A 293 3.20 18.21 21.13
N TYR A 294 3.03 17.77 19.88
CA TYR A 294 4.12 17.56 18.92
C TYR A 294 4.14 18.60 17.80
N ALA A 295 3.11 19.45 17.72
CA ALA A 295 3.03 20.51 16.72
C ALA A 295 4.03 21.63 17.04
N PRO A 296 4.56 22.34 16.02
CA PRO A 296 5.28 23.59 16.24
C PRO A 296 4.47 24.57 17.08
N LYS A 297 5.15 25.35 17.91
CA LYS A 297 4.51 26.35 18.77
C LYS A 297 3.64 27.30 17.93
N ASP A 298 2.47 27.65 18.44
CA ASP A 298 1.52 28.59 17.81
C ASP A 298 0.95 28.11 16.46
N SER A 299 1.02 26.81 16.16
CA SER A 299 0.39 26.23 14.98
C SER A 299 -1.13 26.51 14.93
N PRO A 300 -1.69 26.91 13.77
CA PRO A 300 -3.11 27.24 13.59
C PRO A 300 -3.97 25.97 13.48
N LEU A 301 -4.13 25.26 14.61
CA LEU A 301 -4.84 23.98 14.68
C LEU A 301 -6.36 24.16 14.87
N ILE A 302 -7.15 23.42 14.10
CA ILE A 302 -8.61 23.34 14.22
C ILE A 302 -8.98 21.87 14.46
N ASP A 303 -9.66 21.59 15.57
CA ASP A 303 -10.25 20.28 15.79
C ASP A 303 -11.56 20.18 14.99
N TYR A 304 -11.58 19.38 13.94
CA TYR A 304 -12.80 19.18 13.16
C TYR A 304 -13.67 18.04 13.69
N SER A 305 -13.13 17.18 14.56
CA SER A 305 -13.88 16.06 15.14
C SER A 305 -14.92 16.53 16.16
N SER A 306 -14.66 17.64 16.84
CA SER A 306 -15.61 18.31 17.75
C SER A 306 -16.70 19.11 17.03
N LEU A 307 -16.54 19.34 15.72
CA LEU A 307 -17.49 20.12 14.90
C LEU A 307 -18.54 19.25 14.22
N VAL A 308 -18.55 17.94 14.45
CA VAL A 308 -19.47 16.99 13.82
C VAL A 308 -20.28 16.26 14.88
N LYS A 309 -21.60 16.14 14.67
CA LYS A 309 -22.50 15.40 15.56
C LYS A 309 -23.66 14.76 14.79
N ASN A 310 -24.50 14.00 15.49
CA ASN A 310 -25.73 13.38 14.97
C ASN A 310 -25.48 12.56 13.69
N ILE A 311 -24.37 11.81 13.66
CA ILE A 311 -24.01 10.97 12.51
C ILE A 311 -24.96 9.77 12.45
N GLN A 312 -25.54 9.54 11.27
CA GLN A 312 -26.37 8.36 11.00
C GLN A 312 -25.93 7.77 9.66
N SER A 313 -25.46 6.53 9.69
CA SER A 313 -24.93 5.80 8.53
C SER A 313 -25.78 4.56 8.25
N THR A 314 -26.29 4.45 7.02
CA THR A 314 -27.15 3.36 6.54
C THR A 314 -26.68 2.88 5.17
N LEU A 315 -27.25 1.80 4.63
CA LEU A 315 -26.94 1.34 3.26
C LEU A 315 -27.33 2.33 2.15
N LYS A 316 -28.05 3.41 2.45
CA LYS A 316 -28.40 4.47 1.47
C LYS A 316 -27.38 5.62 1.46
N GLY A 317 -26.54 5.72 2.49
CA GLY A 317 -25.69 6.89 2.69
C GLY A 317 -25.54 7.27 4.15
N THR A 318 -24.90 8.42 4.36
CA THR A 318 -24.58 8.99 5.67
C THR A 318 -25.13 10.40 5.78
N SER A 319 -25.78 10.73 6.89
CA SER A 319 -26.19 12.09 7.25
C SER A 319 -25.51 12.52 8.55
N PHE A 320 -25.17 13.79 8.67
CA PHE A 320 -24.54 14.36 9.87
C PHE A 320 -24.80 15.86 9.96
N GLU A 321 -24.61 16.41 11.16
CA GLU A 321 -24.61 17.87 11.38
C GLU A 321 -23.18 18.34 11.60
N MET A 322 -22.85 19.50 11.05
CA MET A 322 -21.54 20.11 11.20
C MET A 322 -21.64 21.60 11.51
N LEU A 323 -20.82 22.08 12.46
CA LEU A 323 -20.76 23.49 12.82
C LEU A 323 -19.95 24.27 11.77
N ILE A 324 -20.61 25.17 11.05
CA ILE A 324 -20.00 26.08 10.07
C ILE A 324 -20.16 27.52 10.56
N GLY A 325 -19.05 28.14 10.94
CA GLY A 325 -19.09 29.43 11.63
C GLY A 325 -19.77 29.28 12.99
N SER A 326 -21.00 29.79 13.12
CA SER A 326 -21.80 29.68 14.35
C SER A 326 -23.10 28.91 14.15
N VAL A 327 -23.30 28.27 12.99
CA VAL A 327 -24.54 27.58 12.62
C VAL A 327 -24.28 26.09 12.44
N TRP A 328 -25.16 25.26 13.00
CA TRP A 328 -25.17 23.83 12.73
C TRP A 328 -25.90 23.56 11.43
N GLU A 329 -25.15 23.08 10.44
CA GLU A 329 -25.64 22.79 9.11
C GLU A 329 -25.77 21.28 8.92
N ARG A 330 -26.87 20.84 8.32
CA ARG A 330 -27.09 19.43 7.99
C ARG A 330 -26.46 19.09 6.65
N PHE A 331 -25.76 17.96 6.60
CA PHE A 331 -25.17 17.38 5.40
C PHE A 331 -25.65 15.95 5.20
N GLU A 332 -25.80 15.55 3.94
CA GLU A 332 -26.19 14.22 3.52
C GLU A 332 -25.33 13.79 2.34
N THR A 333 -25.01 12.51 2.25
CA THR A 333 -24.17 11.95 1.19
C THR A 333 -24.51 10.48 0.94
N LYS A 334 -24.23 9.98 -0.26
CA LYS A 334 -24.35 8.55 -0.61
C LYS A 334 -23.19 7.71 -0.09
N VAL A 335 -22.12 8.35 0.40
CA VAL A 335 -20.95 7.68 0.98
C VAL A 335 -21.33 6.97 2.27
N LEU A 336 -20.88 5.72 2.41
CA LEU A 336 -21.16 4.88 3.56
C LEU A 336 -20.13 5.06 4.68
N GLY A 337 -20.52 4.72 5.90
CA GLY A 337 -19.65 4.64 7.06
C GLY A 337 -19.66 5.91 7.91
N GLU A 338 -19.84 5.75 9.22
CA GLU A 338 -19.82 6.89 10.15
C GLU A 338 -18.51 7.68 10.11
N PHE A 339 -17.38 6.98 9.97
CA PHE A 339 -16.06 7.61 9.87
C PHE A 339 -15.91 8.50 8.62
N SER A 340 -16.72 8.28 7.58
CA SER A 340 -16.70 9.09 6.37
C SER A 340 -17.18 10.52 6.62
N ALA A 341 -18.09 10.72 7.60
CA ALA A 341 -18.53 12.06 8.00
C ALA A 341 -17.36 12.94 8.44
N TYR A 342 -16.41 12.39 9.21
CA TYR A 342 -15.21 13.10 9.64
C TYR A 342 -14.25 13.40 8.48
N ASN A 343 -14.07 12.46 7.55
CA ASN A 343 -13.24 12.67 6.36
C ASN A 343 -13.82 13.81 5.50
N ILE A 344 -15.14 13.81 5.29
CA ILE A 344 -15.87 14.83 4.53
C ILE A 344 -15.85 16.18 5.27
N ALA A 345 -15.99 16.19 6.60
CA ALA A 345 -15.95 17.42 7.40
C ALA A 345 -14.64 18.20 7.22
N SER A 346 -13.50 17.51 7.19
CA SER A 346 -12.22 18.17 6.89
C SER A 346 -12.20 18.79 5.49
N ALA A 347 -12.82 18.14 4.50
CA ALA A 347 -12.93 18.67 3.15
C ALA A 347 -13.88 19.88 3.06
N ILE A 348 -14.99 19.86 3.80
CA ILE A 348 -15.93 20.98 3.94
C ILE A 348 -15.22 22.22 4.52
N LEU A 349 -14.43 22.05 5.60
CA LEU A 349 -13.72 23.18 6.21
C LEU A 349 -12.68 23.80 5.26
N ILE A 350 -11.97 22.97 4.51
CA ILE A 350 -11.00 23.45 3.51
C ILE A 350 -11.72 24.20 2.39
N ALA A 351 -12.79 23.62 1.84
CA ALA A 351 -13.60 24.29 0.81
C ALA A 351 -14.13 25.64 1.30
N LYS A 352 -14.62 25.70 2.54
CA LYS A 352 -15.08 26.95 3.17
C LYS A 352 -13.95 27.96 3.34
N HIS A 353 -12.76 27.49 3.75
CA HIS A 353 -11.58 28.34 3.89
C HIS A 353 -11.11 28.92 2.55
N LEU A 354 -11.25 28.16 1.47
CA LEU A 354 -10.97 28.59 0.09
C LEU A 354 -12.10 29.42 -0.54
N GLY A 355 -13.12 29.79 0.23
CA GLY A 355 -14.16 30.75 -0.18
C GLY A 355 -15.42 30.14 -0.81
N LEU A 356 -15.60 28.82 -0.79
CA LEU A 356 -16.84 28.22 -1.29
C LEU A 356 -18.02 28.52 -0.34
N GLU A 357 -19.17 28.83 -0.93
CA GLU A 357 -20.41 29.05 -0.19
C GLU A 357 -20.98 27.76 0.40
N THR A 358 -21.58 27.86 1.59
CA THR A 358 -22.08 26.70 2.35
C THR A 358 -23.12 25.90 1.55
N GLU A 359 -24.05 26.58 0.87
CA GLU A 359 -25.08 25.93 0.04
C GLU A 359 -24.50 25.24 -1.20
N ARG A 360 -23.40 25.75 -1.75
CA ARG A 360 -22.67 25.06 -2.81
C ARG A 360 -22.00 23.80 -2.26
N ILE A 361 -21.35 23.90 -1.10
CA ILE A 361 -20.68 22.75 -0.47
C ILE A 361 -21.70 21.64 -0.14
N LYS A 362 -22.88 21.97 0.40
CA LYS A 362 -23.94 20.99 0.68
C LYS A 362 -24.34 20.19 -0.56
N ARG A 363 -24.55 20.87 -1.70
CA ARG A 363 -24.85 20.21 -2.98
C ARG A 363 -23.73 19.27 -3.43
N LEU A 364 -22.48 19.73 -3.35
CA LEU A 364 -21.32 18.90 -3.70
C LEU A 364 -21.16 17.68 -2.79
N VAL A 365 -21.44 17.81 -1.50
CA VAL A 365 -21.39 16.71 -0.52
C VAL A 365 -22.46 15.64 -0.82
N LEU A 366 -23.66 16.08 -1.22
CA LEU A 366 -24.74 15.20 -1.63
C LEU A 366 -24.40 14.38 -2.89
N GLU A 367 -23.61 14.97 -3.78
CA GLU A 367 -23.18 14.38 -5.06
C GLU A 367 -21.88 13.58 -4.97
N LEU A 368 -21.24 13.51 -3.80
CA LEU A 368 -20.00 12.75 -3.61
C LEU A 368 -20.17 11.28 -4.03
N ASN A 369 -19.23 10.82 -4.83
CA ASN A 369 -19.12 9.43 -5.20
C ASN A 369 -18.34 8.65 -4.13
N PRO A 370 -18.78 7.42 -3.79
CA PRO A 370 -17.99 6.51 -2.96
C PRO A 370 -16.59 6.28 -3.55
N ILE A 371 -15.60 6.13 -2.69
CA ILE A 371 -14.23 5.82 -3.11
C ILE A 371 -14.12 4.32 -3.33
N ALA A 372 -13.50 3.92 -4.43
CA ALA A 372 -13.33 2.50 -4.76
C ALA A 372 -12.66 1.74 -3.60
N HIS A 373 -13.19 0.55 -3.29
CA HIS A 373 -12.70 -0.33 -2.21
C HIS A 373 -12.71 0.30 -0.80
N ARG A 374 -13.59 1.26 -0.54
CA ARG A 374 -13.77 1.94 0.78
C ARG A 374 -15.24 2.00 1.16
N LEU A 375 -15.79 0.88 1.64
CA LEU A 375 -17.24 0.66 1.84
C LEU A 375 -18.07 1.06 0.60
N GLN A 376 -17.56 0.75 -0.59
CA GLN A 376 -18.25 1.05 -1.83
C GLN A 376 -19.43 0.09 -1.99
N LEU A 377 -20.64 0.63 -2.07
CA LEU A 377 -21.83 -0.15 -2.38
C LEU A 377 -21.93 -0.38 -3.89
N LEU A 378 -22.06 -1.64 -4.29
CA LEU A 378 -22.25 -2.05 -5.67
C LEU A 378 -23.48 -2.99 -5.75
N GLU A 379 -24.18 -2.94 -6.86
CA GLU A 379 -25.24 -3.89 -7.17
C GLU A 379 -24.85 -4.66 -8.44
N VAL A 380 -24.66 -5.97 -8.30
CA VAL A 380 -24.18 -6.84 -9.38
C VAL A 380 -25.03 -8.10 -9.41
N ASN A 381 -25.67 -8.40 -10.55
CA ASN A 381 -26.50 -9.59 -10.71
C ASN A 381 -27.58 -9.76 -9.60
N GLN A 382 -28.21 -8.65 -9.19
CA GLN A 382 -29.19 -8.59 -8.10
C GLN A 382 -28.63 -8.99 -6.71
N LYS A 383 -27.31 -8.92 -6.55
CA LYS A 383 -26.60 -9.06 -5.28
C LYS A 383 -26.09 -7.70 -4.84
N ILE A 384 -26.08 -7.47 -3.54
CA ILE A 384 -25.55 -6.24 -2.94
C ILE A 384 -24.13 -6.53 -2.50
N ILE A 385 -23.16 -5.74 -2.94
CA ILE A 385 -21.77 -5.89 -2.57
C ILE A 385 -21.34 -4.63 -1.80
N ILE A 386 -20.81 -4.82 -0.60
CA ILE A 386 -20.05 -3.78 0.10
C ILE A 386 -18.57 -4.11 -0.08
N ASP A 387 -17.88 -3.30 -0.87
CA ASP A 387 -16.47 -3.45 -1.14
C ASP A 387 -15.63 -2.54 -0.22
N ASP A 388 -15.01 -3.15 0.78
CA ASP A 388 -13.98 -2.57 1.66
C ASP A 388 -12.70 -3.41 1.61
N SER A 389 -12.32 -3.85 0.41
CA SER A 389 -11.23 -4.80 0.21
C SER A 389 -9.83 -4.18 0.28
N PHE A 390 -9.64 -2.89 0.58
CA PHE A 390 -8.30 -2.29 0.46
C PHE A 390 -7.33 -2.60 1.62
N ASN A 391 -7.46 -1.90 2.74
CA ASN A 391 -6.68 -2.13 3.96
C ASN A 391 -7.59 -1.75 5.13
N GLY A 392 -7.95 -2.76 5.92
CA GLY A 392 -8.86 -2.64 7.04
C GLY A 392 -8.14 -2.48 8.37
N ASN A 393 -8.67 -1.59 9.22
CA ASN A 393 -8.44 -1.63 10.66
C ASN A 393 -9.69 -2.20 11.34
N LEU A 394 -9.60 -2.50 12.63
CA LEU A 394 -10.73 -3.08 13.37
C LEU A 394 -11.99 -2.20 13.28
N LYS A 395 -11.87 -0.89 13.54
CA LYS A 395 -12.99 0.06 13.53
C LYS A 395 -13.73 0.09 12.17
N GLY A 396 -12.99 0.11 11.07
CA GLY A 396 -13.52 0.14 9.70
C GLY A 396 -14.22 -1.17 9.35
N MET A 397 -13.62 -2.32 9.68
CA MET A 397 -14.25 -3.62 9.46
C MET A 397 -15.53 -3.77 10.29
N LEU A 398 -15.51 -3.33 11.56
CA LEU A 398 -16.70 -3.35 12.41
C LEU A 398 -17.84 -2.48 11.86
N GLU A 399 -17.53 -1.33 11.26
CA GLU A 399 -18.53 -0.49 10.60
C GLU A 399 -19.10 -1.18 9.34
N GLY A 400 -18.26 -1.86 8.55
CA GLY A 400 -18.72 -2.69 7.44
C GLY A 400 -19.67 -3.81 7.89
N ILE A 401 -19.34 -4.48 9.00
CA ILE A 401 -20.19 -5.50 9.63
C ILE A 401 -21.51 -4.89 10.13
N ARG A 402 -21.47 -3.71 10.77
CA ARG A 402 -22.67 -3.00 11.23
C ARG A 402 -23.57 -2.60 10.06
N LEU A 403 -23.01 -2.11 8.96
CA LEU A 403 -23.78 -1.80 7.75
C LEU A 403 -24.40 -3.05 7.14
N ALA A 404 -23.65 -4.14 7.06
CA ALA A 404 -24.15 -5.43 6.59
C ALA A 404 -25.31 -5.96 7.46
N SER A 405 -25.28 -5.73 8.78
CA SER A 405 -26.35 -6.18 9.68
C SER A 405 -27.70 -5.48 9.46
N LEU A 406 -27.70 -4.31 8.80
CA LEU A 406 -28.93 -3.62 8.40
C LEU A 406 -29.65 -4.32 7.23
N HIS A 407 -28.97 -5.22 6.51
CA HIS A 407 -29.58 -6.02 5.47
C HIS A 407 -30.40 -7.16 6.05
N LYS A 408 -31.63 -7.31 5.54
CA LYS A 408 -32.57 -8.34 5.99
C LYS A 408 -32.33 -9.70 5.34
N GLY A 409 -31.69 -9.72 4.17
CA GLY A 409 -31.37 -10.96 3.46
C GLY A 409 -30.15 -11.68 4.03
N ARG A 410 -29.78 -12.77 3.38
CA ARG A 410 -28.59 -13.55 3.72
C ARG A 410 -27.33 -12.71 3.51
N LYS A 411 -26.37 -12.86 4.42
CA LYS A 411 -25.13 -12.08 4.49
C LYS A 411 -23.92 -13.01 4.39
N VAL A 412 -23.01 -12.64 3.49
CA VAL A 412 -21.76 -13.35 3.23
C VAL A 412 -20.59 -12.39 3.46
N ILE A 413 -19.56 -12.83 4.17
CA ILE A 413 -18.32 -12.07 4.31
C ILE A 413 -17.17 -12.81 3.63
N VAL A 414 -16.32 -12.06 2.94
CA VAL A 414 -15.03 -12.50 2.41
C VAL A 414 -13.94 -11.71 3.12
N THR A 415 -13.06 -12.38 3.86
CA THR A 415 -12.01 -11.68 4.59
C THR A 415 -10.77 -12.54 4.86
N PRO A 416 -9.55 -11.98 4.78
CA PRO A 416 -8.36 -12.60 5.36
C PRO A 416 -8.15 -12.27 6.84
N GLY A 417 -9.08 -11.55 7.47
CA GLY A 417 -8.88 -10.94 8.79
C GLY A 417 -8.07 -9.65 8.72
N LEU A 418 -7.66 -9.15 9.88
CA LEU A 418 -6.76 -8.01 10.01
C LEU A 418 -5.32 -8.50 9.84
N VAL A 419 -4.66 -8.03 8.77
CA VAL A 419 -3.29 -8.47 8.40
C VAL A 419 -2.22 -7.80 9.27
N GLU A 420 -2.36 -6.51 9.56
CA GLU A 420 -1.40 -5.73 10.34
C GLU A 420 -1.89 -5.47 11.78
N SER A 421 -2.50 -6.48 12.42
CA SER A 421 -3.06 -6.37 13.77
C SER A 421 -2.73 -7.58 14.64
N ASN A 422 -3.04 -7.48 15.93
CA ASN A 422 -2.86 -8.56 16.89
C ASN A 422 -3.95 -9.64 16.80
N THR A 423 -3.71 -10.78 17.46
CA THR A 423 -4.63 -11.91 17.54
C THR A 423 -5.96 -11.51 18.19
N GLU A 424 -5.91 -10.74 19.28
CA GLU A 424 -7.11 -10.28 20.02
C GLU A 424 -8.08 -9.49 19.13
N SER A 425 -7.57 -8.61 18.27
CA SER A 425 -8.40 -7.87 17.31
C SER A 425 -9.07 -8.79 16.29
N ASN A 426 -8.37 -9.83 15.85
CA ASN A 426 -8.94 -10.84 14.95
C ASN A 426 -9.98 -11.72 15.65
N GLU A 427 -9.81 -12.01 16.94
CA GLU A 427 -10.83 -12.71 17.73
C GLU A 427 -12.07 -11.86 17.93
N ALA A 428 -11.92 -10.57 18.29
CA ALA A 428 -13.02 -9.63 18.40
C ALA A 428 -13.76 -9.44 17.06
N LEU A 429 -13.01 -9.36 15.96
CA LEU A 429 -13.59 -9.35 14.61
C LEU A 429 -14.40 -10.62 14.34
N ALA A 430 -13.85 -11.80 14.63
CA ALA A 430 -14.52 -13.06 14.39
C ALA A 430 -15.83 -13.20 15.20
N GLN A 431 -15.85 -12.75 16.45
CA GLN A 431 -17.08 -12.71 17.27
C GLN A 431 -18.17 -11.84 16.64
N LYS A 432 -17.79 -10.71 16.04
CA LYS A 432 -18.73 -9.82 15.34
C LYS A 432 -19.21 -10.39 14.02
N ILE A 433 -18.35 -11.14 13.32
CA ILE A 433 -18.74 -11.90 12.13
C ILE A 433 -19.78 -12.97 12.51
N ASP A 434 -19.54 -13.71 13.58
CA ASP A 434 -20.40 -14.81 14.04
C ASP A 434 -21.84 -14.37 14.29
N GLY A 435 -22.04 -13.16 14.82
CA GLY A 435 -23.36 -12.62 15.14
C GLY A 435 -24.13 -12.02 13.96
N VAL A 436 -23.51 -11.86 12.78
CA VAL A 436 -24.11 -11.11 11.66
C VAL A 436 -24.23 -11.91 10.37
N PHE A 437 -23.26 -12.77 10.06
CA PHE A 437 -23.16 -13.42 8.75
C PHE A 437 -23.65 -14.86 8.78
N ASP A 438 -24.19 -15.31 7.65
CA ASP A 438 -24.62 -16.68 7.42
C ASP A 438 -23.50 -17.54 6.81
N VAL A 439 -22.59 -16.90 6.06
CA VAL A 439 -21.42 -17.54 5.44
C VAL A 439 -20.18 -16.67 5.65
N ALA A 440 -19.08 -17.30 6.05
CA ALA A 440 -17.78 -16.66 6.18
C ALA A 440 -16.74 -17.38 5.30
N ILE A 441 -16.30 -16.69 4.25
CA ILE A 441 -15.22 -17.11 3.37
C ILE A 441 -13.92 -16.50 3.89
N ILE A 442 -13.09 -17.31 4.53
CA ILE A 442 -11.83 -16.88 5.12
C ILE A 442 -10.71 -17.14 4.12
N THR A 443 -10.04 -16.08 3.66
CA THR A 443 -9.00 -16.17 2.63
C THR A 443 -7.58 -16.12 3.22
N GLY A 444 -6.63 -16.80 2.58
CA GLY A 444 -5.23 -16.81 3.02
C GLY A 444 -4.98 -17.66 4.27
N GLU A 445 -3.71 -17.83 4.63
CA GLU A 445 -3.32 -18.72 5.73
C GLU A 445 -3.19 -17.98 7.07
N LEU A 446 -2.75 -16.71 7.06
CA LEU A 446 -2.31 -15.95 8.24
C LEU A 446 -3.28 -15.99 9.43
N ASN A 447 -4.54 -15.56 9.24
CA ASN A 447 -5.54 -15.49 10.32
C ASN A 447 -6.59 -16.62 10.26
N SER A 448 -6.45 -17.54 9.30
CA SER A 448 -7.47 -18.55 9.00
C SER A 448 -7.86 -19.38 10.23
N LYS A 449 -6.87 -19.84 10.99
CA LYS A 449 -7.08 -20.66 12.19
C LYS A 449 -7.75 -19.86 13.31
N THR A 450 -7.29 -18.64 13.57
CA THR A 450 -7.79 -17.75 14.62
C THR A 450 -9.25 -17.37 14.38
N ILE A 451 -9.59 -16.99 13.15
CA ILE A 451 -10.98 -16.62 12.82
C ILE A 451 -11.86 -17.86 12.85
N ALA A 452 -11.43 -18.96 12.20
CA ALA A 452 -12.25 -20.16 12.09
C ALA A 452 -12.56 -20.83 13.44
N SER A 453 -11.68 -20.71 14.44
CA SER A 453 -11.92 -21.26 15.79
C SER A 453 -13.00 -20.51 16.56
N GLN A 454 -13.18 -19.21 16.28
CA GLN A 454 -14.15 -18.35 16.98
C GLN A 454 -15.53 -18.37 16.33
N LEU A 455 -15.63 -18.66 15.03
CA LEU A 455 -16.91 -18.80 14.34
C LEU A 455 -17.63 -20.07 14.78
N LYS A 456 -18.93 -20.01 15.02
CA LYS A 456 -19.81 -21.14 15.40
C LYS A 456 -21.06 -21.21 14.51
N THR A 457 -21.63 -20.06 14.22
CA THR A 457 -22.91 -19.91 13.51
C THR A 457 -22.79 -19.95 11.98
N PRO A 458 -21.88 -19.18 11.33
CA PRO A 458 -21.82 -19.14 9.87
C PRO A 458 -21.24 -20.42 9.28
N GLN A 459 -21.67 -20.76 8.07
CA GLN A 459 -20.98 -21.73 7.23
C GLN A 459 -19.57 -21.22 6.91
N LYS A 460 -18.54 -21.98 7.31
CA LYS A 460 -17.14 -21.60 7.14
C LYS A 460 -16.60 -22.17 5.84
N ILE A 461 -15.97 -21.33 5.03
CA ILE A 461 -15.25 -21.75 3.82
C ILE A 461 -13.81 -21.24 3.93
N LEU A 462 -12.85 -22.17 4.02
CA LEU A 462 -11.43 -21.82 4.08
C LEU A 462 -10.84 -21.83 2.68
N LEU A 463 -10.49 -20.65 2.17
CA LEU A 463 -9.96 -20.47 0.84
C LEU A 463 -8.44 -20.22 0.88
N LYS A 464 -7.66 -21.26 0.54
CA LYS A 464 -6.20 -21.15 0.47
C LYS A 464 -5.72 -20.44 -0.80
N ASP A 465 -6.43 -20.65 -1.92
CA ASP A 465 -6.08 -20.08 -3.22
C ASP A 465 -7.16 -19.09 -3.68
N LYS A 466 -6.79 -17.80 -3.74
CA LYS A 466 -7.70 -16.74 -4.17
C LYS A 466 -8.18 -16.88 -5.61
N ALA A 467 -7.47 -17.62 -6.47
CA ALA A 467 -7.92 -17.89 -7.82
C ALA A 467 -9.26 -18.64 -7.88
N GLN A 468 -9.66 -19.32 -6.80
CA GLN A 468 -10.93 -20.03 -6.70
C GLN A 468 -12.07 -19.18 -6.13
N LEU A 469 -11.79 -17.94 -5.69
CA LEU A 469 -12.77 -17.10 -4.99
C LEU A 469 -14.03 -16.86 -5.82
N GLU A 470 -13.86 -16.56 -7.11
CA GLU A 470 -14.97 -16.27 -8.01
C GLU A 470 -15.89 -17.49 -8.15
N ASN A 471 -15.33 -18.68 -8.40
CA ASN A 471 -16.08 -19.92 -8.51
C ASN A 471 -16.85 -20.25 -7.21
N ILE A 472 -16.22 -20.03 -6.05
CA ILE A 472 -16.87 -20.25 -4.75
C ILE A 472 -18.02 -19.27 -4.54
N LEU A 473 -17.82 -17.99 -4.87
CA LEU A 473 -18.88 -16.99 -4.76
C LEU A 473 -20.05 -17.34 -5.67
N GLN A 474 -19.80 -17.75 -6.91
CA GLN A 474 -20.85 -18.19 -7.83
C GLN A 474 -21.63 -19.40 -7.28
N ALA A 475 -20.96 -20.37 -6.69
CA ALA A 475 -21.59 -21.57 -6.15
C ALA A 475 -22.34 -21.34 -4.81
N THR A 476 -21.90 -20.36 -4.01
CA THR A 476 -22.36 -20.20 -2.61
C THR A 476 -23.39 -19.08 -2.45
N THR A 477 -23.40 -18.10 -3.35
CA THR A 477 -24.21 -16.87 -3.21
C THR A 477 -25.37 -16.83 -4.21
N ILE A 478 -26.53 -16.37 -3.76
CA ILE A 478 -27.78 -16.29 -4.53
C ILE A 478 -28.24 -14.83 -4.70
N GLN A 479 -29.29 -14.60 -5.49
CA GLN A 479 -29.88 -13.26 -5.66
C GLN A 479 -30.41 -12.73 -4.31
N GLY A 480 -30.23 -11.44 -4.06
CA GLY A 480 -30.61 -10.79 -2.80
C GLY A 480 -29.58 -10.92 -1.66
N ASP A 481 -28.52 -11.71 -1.84
CA ASP A 481 -27.43 -11.79 -0.86
C ASP A 481 -26.69 -10.45 -0.75
N LEU A 482 -26.28 -10.10 0.48
CA LEU A 482 -25.28 -9.06 0.71
C LEU A 482 -23.92 -9.71 0.91
N ILE A 483 -22.93 -9.26 0.14
CA ILE A 483 -21.55 -9.75 0.19
C ILE A 483 -20.66 -8.61 0.67
N LEU A 484 -20.00 -8.77 1.82
CA LEU A 484 -19.00 -7.84 2.32
C LEU A 484 -17.60 -8.37 1.99
N PHE A 485 -16.87 -7.66 1.14
CA PHE A 485 -15.42 -7.86 0.99
C PHE A 485 -14.71 -6.99 2.03
N ALA A 486 -14.18 -7.61 3.08
CA ALA A 486 -13.54 -6.89 4.18
C ALA A 486 -12.05 -7.22 4.24
N ASN A 487 -11.23 -6.23 3.86
CA ASN A 487 -9.79 -6.32 3.74
C ASN A 487 -9.31 -7.27 2.61
N ASP A 488 -8.10 -7.03 2.12
CA ASP A 488 -7.41 -7.91 1.17
C ASP A 488 -5.98 -8.18 1.64
N ALA A 489 -5.47 -9.35 1.29
CA ALA A 489 -4.16 -9.83 1.69
C ALA A 489 -3.51 -10.52 0.48
N PRO A 490 -2.34 -10.09 0.01
CA PRO A 490 -1.67 -10.77 -1.10
C PRO A 490 -1.38 -12.24 -0.77
N ASN A 491 -1.33 -13.10 -1.77
CA ASN A 491 -1.08 -14.54 -1.58
C ASN A 491 0.29 -14.86 -0.94
N TYR A 492 1.25 -13.93 -0.92
CA TYR A 492 2.56 -14.12 -0.27
C TYR A 492 2.55 -13.83 1.24
N ILE A 493 1.46 -13.24 1.75
CA ILE A 493 1.17 -13.07 3.18
C ILE A 493 0.30 -14.23 3.62
#